data_AF-A0ABC9S9V8-F1
#
_entry.id   AF-A0ABC9S9V8-F1
#
_cell.length_a   1.000
_cell.length_b   1.000
_cell.length_c   1.000
_cell.angle_alpha   90.00
_cell.angle_beta   90.00
_cell.angle_gamma   90.00
#
_symmetry.space_group_name_H-M   'P 1'
#
loop_
_entity.id
_entity.type
_entity.pdbx_description
1 polymer ?
#
loop_
_entity_poly.entity_id
_entity_poly.type
_entity_poly.pdbx_seq_one_letter_code
_entity_poly.pdbx_strand_id
1 'polypeptide(L)'
;NYKTTTQNNIIQHYYDENGKEVPTYYSGGSSFSPTIRLTYNNNAEYLLQQAATIMQVLTTQNPHVQTSNGGKAWGLSSTPGNVVDIFGPSFNAINEMIKNAQTALAKTQQLNANENAQITQPDNFNPYTSKNKQFAQEMLNRAEAQAEILSLAQQVANNFHSIQGPIQGDLEECKAGSAGVITNNTWGSGCAFVKETLNSLEQHTAYYGNQV
;
A
#
# COMPACT_ATOMS: atom_id res chain seq x y z
N ASN A 1 37.69 -18.38 23.78
CA ASN A 1 38.12 -16.97 23.81
C ASN A 1 38.65 -16.56 22.44
N TYR A 2 37.77 -16.17 21.51
CA TYR A 2 38.21 -15.55 20.26
C TYR A 2 37.74 -14.09 20.28
N LYS A 3 38.70 -13.17 20.34
CA LYS A 3 38.49 -11.73 20.12
C LYS A 3 38.88 -11.42 18.67
N THR A 4 37.96 -10.87 17.90
CA THR A 4 38.28 -10.23 16.62
C THR A 4 38.56 -8.75 16.88
N THR A 5 39.80 -8.35 16.63
CA THR A 5 40.25 -6.95 16.69
C THR A 5 40.13 -6.39 15.28
N THR A 6 39.17 -5.50 15.01
CA THR A 6 39.20 -4.65 13.82
C THR A 6 39.19 -3.18 14.27
N GLN A 7 40.27 -2.48 13.95
CA GLN A 7 40.66 -1.21 14.55
C GLN A 7 40.19 0.02 13.75
N ASN A 8 39.45 -0.15 12.65
CA ASN A 8 38.97 0.95 11.82
C ASN A 8 37.49 0.76 11.50
N ASN A 9 36.63 1.57 12.10
CA ASN A 9 35.22 1.68 11.74
C ASN A 9 35.14 2.39 10.38
N ILE A 10 34.62 1.73 9.35
CA ILE A 10 34.41 2.35 8.03
C ILE A 10 32.90 2.52 7.85
N ILE A 11 32.44 3.76 7.77
CA ILE A 11 31.10 4.08 7.25
C ILE A 11 31.28 4.32 5.75
N GLN A 12 30.73 3.44 4.92
CA GLN A 12 30.63 3.68 3.49
C GLN A 12 29.27 4.31 3.20
N HIS A 13 29.29 5.47 2.55
CA HIS A 13 28.12 6.22 2.13
C HIS A 13 27.81 5.87 0.67
N TYR A 14 26.56 5.51 0.38
CA TYR A 14 26.06 5.44 -0.98
C TYR A 14 25.28 6.73 -1.28
N TYR A 15 25.46 7.28 -2.48
CA TYR A 15 24.69 8.41 -2.97
C TYR A 15 23.72 7.91 -4.03
N ASP A 16 22.43 8.20 -3.89
CA ASP A 16 21.48 7.96 -4.98
C ASP A 16 21.71 8.96 -6.14
N GLU A 17 21.03 8.75 -7.28
CA GLU A 17 21.15 9.61 -8.47
C GLU A 17 20.79 11.09 -8.22
N ASN A 18 20.18 11.40 -7.06
CA ASN A 18 19.82 12.75 -6.63
C ASN A 18 20.77 13.32 -5.54
N GLY A 19 21.86 12.61 -5.22
CA GLY A 19 22.86 13.05 -4.24
C GLY A 19 22.44 12.90 -2.78
N LYS A 20 21.36 12.16 -2.47
CA LYS A 20 20.94 11.91 -1.09
C LYS A 20 21.81 10.82 -0.47
N GLU A 21 22.39 11.15 0.68
CA GLU A 21 23.23 10.25 1.46
C GLU A 21 22.37 9.16 2.12
N VAL A 22 22.66 7.89 1.82
CA VAL A 22 22.01 6.74 2.45
C VAL A 22 23.10 5.85 3.07
N PRO A 23 23.19 5.75 4.42
CA PRO A 23 24.16 4.87 5.07
C PRO A 23 23.70 3.40 4.97
N THR A 24 24.51 2.52 4.38
CA THR A 24 24.08 1.16 4.00
C THR A 24 24.93 0.00 4.54
N TYR A 25 25.97 0.23 5.35
CA TYR A 25 26.72 -0.90 5.95
C TYR A 25 27.48 -0.54 7.23
N TYR A 26 27.46 -1.45 8.21
CA TYR A 26 28.26 -1.39 9.45
C TYR A 26 28.93 -2.74 9.70
N SER A 27 30.25 -2.74 9.91
CA SER A 27 30.99 -3.89 10.44
C SER A 27 31.87 -3.47 11.63
N GLY A 28 31.45 -3.83 12.84
CA GLY A 28 32.19 -3.54 14.07
C GLY A 28 31.54 -4.22 15.29
N GLY A 29 32.35 -4.78 16.19
CA GLY A 29 31.89 -5.63 17.30
C GLY A 29 31.25 -4.89 18.50
N SER A 30 30.82 -3.63 18.34
CA SER A 30 30.17 -2.83 19.40
C SER A 30 28.77 -2.44 18.97
N SER A 31 27.77 -2.53 19.86
CA SER A 31 26.42 -2.03 19.54
C SER A 31 26.47 -0.51 19.31
N PHE A 32 26.06 -0.09 18.12
CA PHE A 32 25.89 1.32 17.75
C PHE A 32 24.40 1.54 17.45
N SER A 33 23.83 2.63 17.98
CA SER A 33 22.44 3.01 17.75
C SER A 33 22.41 4.23 16.81
N PRO A 34 22.40 4.03 15.48
CA PRO A 34 22.27 5.14 14.55
C PRO A 34 20.93 5.84 14.77
N THR A 35 20.95 7.17 14.83
CA THR A 35 19.74 7.98 14.67
C THR A 35 19.76 8.56 13.27
N ILE A 36 18.82 8.14 12.43
CA ILE A 36 18.65 8.65 11.07
C ILE A 36 17.39 9.50 11.05
N ARG A 37 17.50 10.74 10.59
CA ARG A 37 16.35 11.62 10.36
C ARG A 37 16.09 11.71 8.86
N LEU A 38 14.90 11.30 8.45
CA LEU A 38 14.50 11.30 7.04
C LEU A 38 13.47 12.39 6.79
N THR A 39 13.63 13.10 5.67
CA THR A 39 12.56 13.90 5.06
C THR A 39 11.94 13.06 3.95
N TYR A 40 10.61 12.99 3.93
CA TYR A 40 9.84 12.18 3.01
C TYR A 40 8.57 12.93 2.56
N ASN A 41 8.02 12.51 1.42
CA ASN A 41 6.78 13.05 0.90
C ASN A 41 5.59 12.32 1.52
N ASN A 42 4.55 13.06 1.88
CA ASN A 42 3.29 12.52 2.38
C ASN A 42 2.20 12.65 1.31
N ASN A 43 2.39 11.95 0.18
CA ASN A 43 1.39 11.88 -0.89
C ASN A 43 1.14 10.42 -1.29
N ALA A 44 0.00 10.16 -1.93
CA ALA A 44 -0.45 8.80 -2.24
C ALA A 44 0.54 8.03 -3.13
N GLU A 45 1.11 8.69 -4.14
CA GLU A 45 2.08 8.09 -5.06
C GLU A 45 3.32 7.57 -4.32
N TYR A 46 3.91 8.43 -3.48
CA TYR A 46 5.08 8.09 -2.70
C TYR A 46 4.78 6.98 -1.68
N LEU A 47 3.67 7.05 -0.95
CA LEU A 47 3.31 6.06 0.06
C LEU A 47 2.97 4.69 -0.55
N LEU A 48 2.26 4.66 -1.68
CA LEU A 48 1.99 3.41 -2.42
C LEU A 48 3.29 2.78 -2.94
N GLN A 49 4.24 3.60 -3.39
CA GLN A 49 5.57 3.11 -3.78
C GLN A 49 6.33 2.50 -2.59
N GLN A 50 6.28 3.12 -1.41
CA GLN A 50 6.89 2.55 -0.21
C GLN A 50 6.23 1.22 0.19
N ALA A 51 4.89 1.13 0.12
CA ALA A 51 4.18 -0.12 0.36
C ALA A 51 4.60 -1.23 -0.63
N ALA A 52 4.69 -0.89 -1.93
CA ALA A 52 5.19 -1.80 -2.96
C ALA A 52 6.61 -2.29 -2.65
N THR A 53 7.50 -1.39 -2.23
CA THR A 53 8.88 -1.74 -1.84
C THR A 53 8.92 -2.68 -0.64
N ILE A 54 8.09 -2.46 0.38
CA ILE A 54 8.00 -3.38 1.53
C ILE A 54 7.60 -4.79 1.06
N MET A 55 6.57 -4.88 0.22
CA MET A 55 6.10 -6.16 -0.31
C MET A 55 7.14 -6.84 -1.21
N GLN A 56 7.84 -6.07 -2.03
CA GLN A 56 8.92 -6.58 -2.87
C GLN A 56 10.06 -7.16 -2.03
N VAL A 57 10.46 -6.46 -0.95
CA VAL A 57 11.51 -6.95 -0.04
C VAL A 57 11.06 -8.25 0.63
N LEU A 58 9.84 -8.30 1.17
CA LEU A 58 9.32 -9.51 1.84
C LEU A 58 9.25 -10.71 0.90
N THR A 59 8.78 -10.51 -0.35
CA THR A 59 8.64 -11.59 -1.33
C THR A 59 10.00 -12.02 -1.90
N THR A 60 10.91 -11.08 -2.15
CA THR A 60 12.22 -11.37 -2.76
C THR A 60 13.20 -11.96 -1.75
N GLN A 61 13.29 -11.39 -0.55
CA GLN A 61 14.22 -11.87 0.48
C GLN A 61 13.71 -13.15 1.13
N ASN A 62 12.40 -13.39 1.08
CA ASN A 62 11.72 -14.57 1.60
C ASN A 62 12.26 -15.03 2.97
N PRO A 63 12.28 -14.15 3.99
CA PRO A 63 12.87 -14.48 5.27
C PRO A 63 12.16 -15.66 5.94
N HIS A 64 12.93 -16.37 6.75
CA HIS A 64 12.43 -17.46 7.58
C HIS A 64 11.82 -16.91 8.88
N VAL A 65 10.62 -17.38 9.23
CA VAL A 65 9.90 -16.96 10.44
C VAL A 65 9.68 -18.14 11.36
N GLN A 66 9.71 -17.85 12.67
CA GLN A 66 9.38 -18.79 13.72
C GLN A 66 8.54 -18.07 14.77
N THR A 67 7.45 -18.69 15.21
CA THR A 67 6.64 -18.16 16.30
C THR A 67 7.08 -18.78 17.63
N SER A 68 7.42 -17.94 18.61
CA SER A 68 7.83 -18.39 19.95
C SER A 68 6.65 -18.86 20.82
N ASN A 69 5.41 -18.51 20.45
CA ASN A 69 4.20 -18.76 21.22
C ASN A 69 3.40 -19.99 20.74
N GLY A 70 4.06 -20.94 20.08
CA GLY A 70 3.43 -22.18 19.61
C GLY A 70 2.38 -21.95 18.50
N GLY A 71 2.58 -20.96 17.62
CA GLY A 71 1.71 -20.74 16.47
C GLY A 71 0.51 -19.80 16.65
N LYS A 72 0.30 -19.24 17.85
CA LYS A 72 -0.93 -18.47 18.14
C LYS A 72 -1.12 -17.17 17.35
N ALA A 73 -0.04 -16.57 16.85
CA ALA A 73 -0.12 -15.38 15.99
C ALA A 73 -0.28 -15.81 14.52
N TRP A 74 -1.21 -15.17 13.79
CA TRP A 74 -1.48 -15.41 12.37
C TRP A 74 -1.96 -16.83 12.05
N GLY A 75 -2.44 -17.56 13.07
CA GLY A 75 -2.92 -18.94 12.93
C GLY A 75 -1.87 -19.93 12.44
N LEU A 76 -0.57 -19.62 12.62
CA LEU A 76 0.51 -20.45 12.14
C LEU A 76 0.64 -21.75 12.94
N SER A 77 1.19 -22.79 12.34
CA SER A 77 1.71 -23.91 13.13
C SER A 77 2.99 -23.48 13.86
N SER A 78 3.40 -24.22 14.91
CA SER A 78 4.69 -23.98 15.57
C SER A 78 5.90 -24.30 14.69
N THR A 79 5.68 -24.86 13.49
CA THR A 79 6.73 -25.21 12.55
C THR A 79 7.25 -23.95 11.86
N PRO A 80 8.56 -23.67 11.95
CA PRO A 80 9.17 -22.57 11.23
C PRO A 80 9.06 -22.74 9.70
N GLY A 81 9.09 -21.64 8.96
CA GLY A 81 9.06 -21.67 7.49
C GLY A 81 9.31 -20.30 6.86
N ASN A 82 9.43 -20.25 5.54
CA ASN A 82 9.65 -18.98 4.85
C ASN A 82 8.33 -18.22 4.66
N VAL A 83 8.39 -16.88 4.67
CA VAL A 83 7.19 -16.04 4.57
C VAL A 83 6.40 -16.24 3.28
N VAL A 84 7.03 -16.52 2.15
CA VAL A 84 6.32 -16.72 0.87
C VAL A 84 5.56 -18.04 0.87
N ASP A 85 6.12 -19.09 1.48
CA ASP A 85 5.45 -20.39 1.58
C ASP A 85 4.22 -20.30 2.49
N ILE A 86 4.31 -19.48 3.54
CA ILE A 86 3.27 -19.32 4.56
C ILE A 86 2.20 -18.31 4.13
N PHE A 87 2.61 -17.16 3.59
CA PHE A 87 1.75 -16.00 3.34
C PHE A 87 1.63 -15.63 1.86
N GLY A 88 2.15 -16.45 0.94
CA GLY A 88 2.15 -16.17 -0.51
C GLY A 88 0.80 -15.70 -1.05
N PRO A 89 -0.33 -16.38 -0.77
CA PRO A 89 -1.65 -15.92 -1.18
C PRO A 89 -2.02 -14.53 -0.61
N SER A 90 -1.73 -14.29 0.67
CA SER A 90 -1.97 -12.99 1.32
C SER A 90 -1.10 -11.88 0.73
N PHE A 91 0.17 -12.18 0.43
CA PHE A 91 1.08 -11.24 -0.23
C PHE A 91 0.60 -10.90 -1.65
N ASN A 92 0.09 -11.88 -2.39
CA ASN A 92 -0.49 -11.64 -3.72
C ASN A 92 -1.71 -10.73 -3.65
N ALA A 93 -2.62 -10.97 -2.70
CA ALA A 93 -3.77 -10.11 -2.47
C ALA A 93 -3.34 -8.66 -2.16
N ILE A 94 -2.38 -8.47 -1.26
CA ILE A 94 -1.85 -7.14 -0.91
C ILE A 94 -1.15 -6.47 -2.10
N ASN A 95 -0.40 -7.22 -2.92
CA ASN A 95 0.22 -6.68 -4.13
C ASN A 95 -0.82 -6.20 -5.14
N GLU A 96 -1.90 -6.95 -5.36
CA GLU A 96 -2.99 -6.50 -6.24
C GLU A 96 -3.77 -5.32 -5.64
N MET A 97 -3.92 -5.22 -4.32
CA MET A 97 -4.45 -4.01 -3.66
C MET A 97 -3.59 -2.77 -4.01
N ILE A 98 -2.26 -2.87 -3.84
CA ILE A 98 -1.33 -1.76 -4.11
C ILE A 98 -1.41 -1.36 -5.58
N LYS A 99 -1.39 -2.33 -6.50
CA LYS A 99 -1.47 -2.11 -7.94
C LYS A 99 -2.79 -1.46 -8.36
N ASN A 100 -3.92 -1.92 -7.82
CA ASN A 100 -5.23 -1.32 -8.09
C ASN A 100 -5.30 0.11 -7.56
N ALA A 101 -4.76 0.38 -6.37
CA ALA A 101 -4.68 1.73 -5.81
C ALA A 101 -3.78 2.68 -6.64
N GLN A 102 -2.62 2.20 -7.12
CA GLN A 102 -1.75 2.96 -8.01
C GLN A 102 -2.44 3.30 -9.34
N THR A 103 -3.18 2.33 -9.90
CA THR A 103 -3.95 2.54 -11.14
C THR A 103 -5.07 3.54 -10.94
N ALA A 104 -5.80 3.45 -9.81
CA ALA A 104 -6.85 4.41 -9.47
C ALA A 104 -6.28 5.83 -9.31
N LEU A 105 -5.12 5.97 -8.66
CA LEU A 105 -4.42 7.24 -8.51
C LEU A 105 -4.04 7.85 -9.87
N ALA A 106 -3.42 7.07 -10.76
CA ALA A 106 -3.02 7.54 -12.09
C ALA A 106 -4.24 8.02 -12.90
N LYS A 107 -5.34 7.26 -12.88
CA LYS A 107 -6.60 7.66 -13.55
C LYS A 107 -7.21 8.92 -12.94
N THR A 108 -7.15 9.06 -11.62
CA THR A 108 -7.64 10.26 -10.92
C THR A 108 -6.81 11.48 -11.31
N GLN A 109 -5.48 11.37 -11.35
CA GLN A 109 -4.60 12.44 -11.80
C GLN A 109 -4.89 12.83 -13.26
N GLN A 110 -5.09 11.84 -14.14
CA GLN A 110 -5.43 12.10 -15.54
C GLN A 110 -6.79 12.79 -15.70
N LEU A 111 -7.80 12.38 -14.91
CA LEU A 111 -9.11 13.00 -14.90
C LEU A 111 -9.04 14.46 -14.41
N ASN A 112 -8.25 14.72 -13.37
CA ASN A 112 -8.06 16.04 -12.78
C ASN A 112 -7.23 16.97 -13.69
N ALA A 113 -6.20 16.46 -14.36
CA ALA A 113 -5.44 17.25 -15.34
C ALA A 113 -6.32 17.76 -16.49
N ASN A 114 -7.44 17.08 -16.75
CA ASN A 114 -8.45 17.50 -17.72
C ASN A 114 -9.52 18.45 -17.12
N GLU A 115 -9.46 18.87 -15.85
CA GLU A 115 -10.48 19.72 -15.18
C GLU A 115 -10.76 21.07 -15.86
N ASN A 116 -9.83 21.60 -16.66
CA ASN A 116 -10.02 22.86 -17.39
C ASN A 116 -11.16 22.83 -18.44
N ALA A 117 -11.80 21.69 -18.67
CA ALA A 117 -13.09 21.62 -19.34
C ALA A 117 -14.20 21.47 -18.31
N GLN A 118 -14.61 22.56 -17.66
CA GLN A 118 -16.03 22.68 -17.29
C GLN A 118 -16.81 22.35 -18.57
N ILE A 119 -17.56 21.25 -18.52
CA ILE A 119 -18.45 20.84 -19.61
C ILE A 119 -19.44 21.99 -19.77
N THR A 120 -19.12 22.94 -20.66
CA THR A 120 -19.93 24.13 -20.87
C THR A 120 -21.17 23.66 -21.60
N GLN A 121 -22.28 23.57 -20.88
CA GLN A 121 -23.54 23.10 -21.45
C GLN A 121 -23.87 23.96 -22.67
N PRO A 122 -24.10 23.36 -23.86
CA PRO A 122 -24.48 24.14 -25.02
C PRO A 122 -25.87 24.76 -24.80
N ASP A 123 -26.02 26.05 -25.11
CA ASP A 123 -27.29 26.79 -24.96
C ASP A 123 -28.46 26.17 -25.73
N ASN A 124 -28.16 25.46 -26.83
CA ASN A 124 -29.14 24.73 -27.64
C ASN A 124 -28.56 23.35 -28.01
N PHE A 125 -28.72 22.38 -27.11
CA PHE A 125 -28.29 21.01 -27.37
C PHE A 125 -29.09 20.43 -28.54
N ASN A 126 -28.35 20.04 -29.58
CA ASN A 126 -28.83 19.37 -30.77
C ASN A 126 -27.92 18.14 -31.01
N PRO A 127 -28.40 16.90 -30.79
CA PRO A 127 -27.60 15.68 -30.85
C PRO A 127 -27.08 15.35 -32.25
N TYR A 128 -27.52 16.06 -33.28
CA TYR A 128 -27.11 15.84 -34.67
C TYR A 128 -25.93 16.71 -35.13
N THR A 129 -25.51 17.70 -34.33
CA THR A 129 -24.34 18.55 -34.67
C THR A 129 -23.04 17.94 -34.18
N SER A 130 -21.94 18.14 -34.93
CA SER A 130 -20.61 17.64 -34.56
C SER A 130 -20.15 18.17 -33.19
N LYS A 131 -20.39 19.46 -32.91
CA LYS A 131 -20.06 20.10 -31.63
C LYS A 131 -20.71 19.41 -30.43
N ASN A 132 -22.00 19.08 -30.51
CA ASN A 132 -22.71 18.47 -29.39
C ASN A 132 -22.44 16.96 -29.27
N LYS A 133 -22.09 16.28 -30.38
CA LYS A 133 -21.55 14.92 -30.32
C LYS A 133 -20.20 14.86 -29.61
N GLN A 134 -19.31 15.82 -29.89
CA GLN A 134 -18.03 15.92 -29.19
C GLN A 134 -18.23 16.17 -27.69
N PHE A 135 -19.10 17.12 -27.33
CA PHE A 135 -19.51 17.34 -25.94
C PHE A 135 -20.01 16.07 -25.25
N ALA A 136 -20.91 15.31 -25.90
CA ALA A 136 -21.42 14.07 -25.34
C ALA A 136 -20.34 12.99 -25.20
N GLN A 137 -19.39 12.92 -26.13
CA GLN A 137 -18.25 12.01 -26.06
C GLN A 137 -17.31 12.37 -24.89
N GLU A 138 -17.05 13.66 -24.68
CA GLU A 138 -16.24 14.13 -23.55
C GLU A 138 -16.92 13.82 -22.21
N MET A 139 -18.24 13.99 -22.13
CA MET A 139 -19.03 13.61 -20.95
C MET A 139 -18.98 12.10 -20.70
N LEU A 140 -19.16 11.28 -21.75
CA LEU A 140 -19.10 9.82 -21.66
C LEU A 140 -17.73 9.34 -21.17
N ASN A 141 -16.64 9.83 -21.79
CA ASN A 141 -15.28 9.42 -21.42
C ASN A 141 -14.96 9.74 -19.95
N ARG A 142 -15.51 10.85 -19.41
CA ARG A 142 -15.34 11.19 -17.99
C ARG A 142 -16.14 10.29 -17.06
N ALA A 143 -17.39 9.99 -17.42
CA ALA A 143 -18.22 9.06 -16.65
C ALA A 143 -17.59 7.66 -16.62
N GLU A 144 -17.08 7.17 -17.76
CA GLU A 144 -16.35 5.90 -17.87
C GLU A 144 -15.09 5.91 -16.98
N ALA A 145 -14.30 6.98 -17.00
CA ALA A 145 -13.12 7.10 -16.15
C ALA A 145 -13.46 7.10 -14.66
N GLN A 146 -14.54 7.79 -14.25
CA GLN A 146 -15.02 7.78 -12.86
C GLN A 146 -15.52 6.39 -12.44
N ALA A 147 -16.26 5.70 -13.31
CA ALA A 147 -16.70 4.32 -13.09
C ALA A 147 -15.52 3.35 -12.91
N GLU A 148 -14.46 3.53 -13.71
CA GLU A 148 -13.27 2.70 -13.63
C GLU A 148 -12.46 2.96 -12.35
N ILE A 149 -12.31 4.22 -11.92
CA ILE A 149 -11.70 4.58 -10.63
C ILE A 149 -12.48 3.94 -9.48
N LEU A 150 -13.81 4.03 -9.52
CA LEU A 150 -14.69 3.42 -8.52
C LEU A 150 -14.57 1.89 -8.50
N SER A 151 -14.51 1.26 -9.68
CA SER A 151 -14.32 -0.19 -9.82
C SER A 151 -12.97 -0.63 -9.22
N LEU A 152 -11.89 0.11 -9.46
CA LEU A 152 -10.57 -0.17 -8.90
C LEU A 152 -10.59 -0.04 -7.37
N ALA A 153 -11.26 0.97 -6.81
CA ALA A 153 -11.43 1.13 -5.38
C ALA A 153 -12.19 -0.06 -4.75
N GLN A 154 -13.26 -0.51 -5.39
CA GLN A 154 -13.98 -1.72 -4.96
C GLN A 154 -13.10 -2.97 -5.05
N GLN A 155 -12.26 -3.08 -6.08
CA GLN A 155 -11.33 -4.21 -6.19
C GLN A 155 -10.26 -4.20 -5.10
N VAL A 156 -9.84 -3.05 -4.58
CA VAL A 156 -8.94 -3.00 -3.41
C VAL A 156 -9.61 -3.66 -2.20
N ALA A 157 -10.88 -3.35 -1.93
CA ALA A 157 -11.64 -4.00 -0.86
C ALA A 157 -11.79 -5.51 -1.11
N ASN A 158 -12.16 -5.89 -2.33
CA ASN A 158 -12.36 -7.30 -2.70
C ASN A 158 -11.06 -8.11 -2.60
N ASN A 159 -9.93 -7.52 -2.98
CA ASN A 159 -8.62 -8.16 -2.84
C ASN A 159 -8.30 -8.42 -1.36
N PHE A 160 -8.62 -7.48 -0.46
CA PHE A 160 -8.47 -7.70 0.97
C PHE A 160 -9.36 -8.85 1.46
N HIS A 161 -10.63 -8.87 1.08
CA HIS A 161 -11.57 -9.96 1.39
C HIS A 161 -11.17 -11.32 0.82
N SER A 162 -10.34 -11.34 -0.21
CA SER A 162 -9.82 -12.58 -0.79
C SER A 162 -8.75 -13.25 0.09
N ILE A 163 -8.17 -12.55 1.06
CA ILE A 163 -7.18 -13.10 2.00
C ILE A 163 -7.85 -14.19 2.83
N GLN A 164 -7.28 -15.40 2.79
CA GLN A 164 -7.83 -16.55 3.49
C GLN A 164 -7.12 -16.81 4.82
N GLY A 165 -7.86 -17.39 5.76
CA GLY A 165 -7.34 -17.86 7.04
C GLY A 165 -7.27 -16.77 8.13
N PRO A 166 -6.77 -17.12 9.33
CA PRO A 166 -6.81 -16.24 10.51
C PRO A 166 -6.06 -14.92 10.33
N ILE A 167 -5.10 -14.86 9.40
CA ILE A 167 -4.34 -13.65 9.14
C ILE A 167 -5.22 -12.49 8.65
N GLN A 168 -6.33 -12.74 7.95
CA GLN A 168 -7.25 -11.67 7.54
C GLN A 168 -7.78 -10.92 8.77
N GLY A 169 -8.34 -11.65 9.74
CA GLY A 169 -8.83 -11.06 10.99
C GLY A 169 -7.71 -10.44 11.82
N ASP A 170 -6.53 -11.07 11.84
CA ASP A 170 -5.37 -10.49 12.53
C ASP A 170 -4.94 -9.15 11.91
N LEU A 171 -5.05 -8.98 10.58
CA LEU A 171 -4.77 -7.71 9.91
C LEU A 171 -5.83 -6.63 10.18
N GLU A 172 -7.09 -7.03 10.33
CA GLU A 172 -8.20 -6.12 10.66
C GLU A 172 -8.13 -5.57 12.09
N GLU A 173 -7.60 -6.37 13.02
CA GLU A 173 -7.66 -6.07 14.44
C GLU A 173 -6.42 -5.33 14.97
N CYS A 174 -6.62 -4.65 16.09
CA CYS A 174 -5.53 -4.25 16.98
C CYS A 174 -5.76 -4.89 18.34
N LYS A 175 -4.99 -5.94 18.64
CA LYS A 175 -5.21 -6.79 19.83
C LYS A 175 -4.72 -6.13 21.12
N ALA A 176 -3.93 -5.07 21.02
CA ALA A 176 -3.48 -4.28 22.16
C ALA A 176 -3.11 -2.86 21.75
N GLY A 177 -3.49 -1.89 22.59
CA GLY A 177 -3.20 -0.48 22.37
C GLY A 177 -4.17 0.17 21.38
N SER A 178 -3.70 1.21 20.70
CA SER A 178 -4.46 1.94 19.68
C SER A 178 -3.81 1.72 18.32
N ALA A 179 -4.61 1.57 17.27
CA ALA A 179 -4.09 1.51 15.92
C ALA A 179 -3.27 2.77 15.59
N GLY A 180 -2.21 2.60 14.80
CA GLY A 180 -1.22 3.65 14.53
C GLY A 180 -0.17 3.88 15.62
N VAL A 181 -0.23 3.16 16.75
CA VAL A 181 0.78 3.22 17.82
C VAL A 181 1.46 1.87 17.99
N ILE A 182 2.79 1.85 17.89
CA ILE A 182 3.58 0.64 18.11
C ILE A 182 3.86 0.48 19.60
N THR A 183 3.50 -0.68 20.14
CA THR A 183 3.75 -1.08 21.53
C THR A 183 4.39 -2.47 21.57
N ASN A 184 4.77 -2.92 22.77
CA ASN A 184 5.28 -4.28 22.99
C ASN A 184 4.24 -5.40 22.70
N ASN A 185 2.97 -5.05 22.48
CA ASN A 185 1.89 -5.99 22.26
C ASN A 185 1.25 -5.87 20.86
N THR A 186 1.83 -5.07 19.96
CA THR A 186 1.33 -4.91 18.57
C THR A 186 1.52 -6.17 17.72
N TRP A 187 2.49 -7.02 18.07
CA TRP A 187 2.81 -8.24 17.31
C TRP A 187 1.61 -9.18 17.17
N GLY A 188 1.50 -9.85 16.02
CA GLY A 188 0.37 -10.76 15.75
C GLY A 188 -0.98 -10.06 15.50
N SER A 189 -0.97 -8.74 15.28
CA SER A 189 -2.13 -7.94 14.89
C SER A 189 -1.73 -6.82 13.91
N GLY A 190 -2.68 -6.32 13.12
CA GLY A 190 -2.43 -5.35 12.06
C GLY A 190 -2.27 -3.92 12.58
N CYS A 191 -3.09 -3.52 13.57
CA CYS A 191 -3.03 -2.19 14.21
C CYS A 191 -2.89 -0.99 13.25
N ALA A 192 -3.54 -1.07 12.08
CA ALA A 192 -3.43 -0.08 11.01
C ALA A 192 -4.79 0.47 10.54
N PHE A 193 -5.84 0.37 11.38
CA PHE A 193 -7.21 0.82 11.08
C PHE A 193 -7.83 0.16 9.84
N VAL A 194 -7.45 -1.09 9.55
CA VAL A 194 -7.88 -1.78 8.33
C VAL A 194 -9.39 -1.97 8.30
N LYS A 195 -9.99 -2.38 9.42
CA LYS A 195 -11.44 -2.56 9.53
C LYS A 195 -12.22 -1.27 9.30
N GLU A 196 -11.80 -0.19 9.95
CA GLU A 196 -12.44 1.12 9.81
C GLU A 196 -12.29 1.66 8.38
N THR A 197 -11.10 1.52 7.80
CA THR A 197 -10.82 1.94 6.42
C THR A 197 -11.63 1.13 5.41
N LEU A 198 -11.74 -0.18 5.60
CA LEU A 198 -12.54 -1.06 4.73
C LEU A 198 -14.02 -0.71 4.79
N ASN A 199 -14.57 -0.51 5.99
CA ASN A 199 -15.96 -0.06 6.17
C ASN A 199 -16.21 1.29 5.49
N SER A 200 -15.29 2.25 5.66
CA SER A 200 -15.41 3.56 5.00
C SER A 200 -15.35 3.42 3.48
N LEU A 201 -14.43 2.61 2.97
CA LEU A 201 -14.27 2.35 1.54
C LEU A 201 -15.55 1.74 0.95
N GLU A 202 -16.11 0.70 1.56
CA GLU A 202 -17.34 0.04 1.10
C GLU A 202 -18.56 0.96 1.15
N GLN A 203 -18.68 1.79 2.19
CA GLN A 203 -19.76 2.78 2.29
C GLN A 203 -19.64 3.83 1.19
N HIS A 204 -18.42 4.33 0.94
CA HIS A 204 -18.19 5.29 -0.13
C HIS A 204 -18.41 4.67 -1.50
N THR A 205 -17.94 3.45 -1.76
CA THR A 205 -18.15 2.80 -3.05
C THR A 205 -19.63 2.52 -3.32
N ALA A 206 -20.39 2.10 -2.31
CA ALA A 206 -21.84 1.91 -2.43
C ALA A 206 -22.58 3.24 -2.68
N TYR A 207 -22.19 4.32 -1.99
CA TYR A 207 -22.79 5.64 -2.21
C TYR A 207 -22.50 6.18 -3.61
N TYR A 208 -21.24 6.19 -4.03
CA TYR A 208 -20.82 6.66 -5.35
C TYR A 208 -21.28 5.75 -6.48
N GLY A 209 -21.45 4.45 -6.23
CA GLY A 209 -22.05 3.51 -7.19
C GLY A 209 -23.51 3.84 -7.53
N ASN A 210 -24.20 4.64 -6.72
CA ASN A 210 -25.52 5.17 -7.07
C ASN A 210 -25.44 6.50 -7.87
N GLN A 211 -24.25 7.09 -8.00
CA GLN A 211 -24.01 8.36 -8.69
C GLN A 211 -23.42 8.17 -10.09
N VAL A 212 -22.82 7.01 -10.35
CA VAL A 212 -22.20 6.61 -11.63
C VAL A 212 -23.10 5.60 -12.32
#